data_AF-A0A4S4EQQ8-F1
#
_entry.id   AF-A0A4S4EQQ8-F1
#
_cell.length_a   1.000
_cell.length_b   1.000
_cell.length_c   1.000
_cell.angle_alpha   90.00
_cell.angle_beta   90.00
_cell.angle_gamma   90.00
#
_symmetry.space_group_name_H-M   'P 1'
#
loop_
_entity.id
_entity.type
_entity.pdbx_description
1 polymer ?
#
loop_
_entity_poly.entity_id
_entity_poly.type
_entity_poly.pdbx_seq_one_letter_code
_entity_poly.pdbx_strand_id
1 'polypeptide(L)'
;MDLKKCLLVVLSLALVLGLGESFDFHEKDLETEESLWDLYERWRSHHTVSRSLDDKHNRFNVFKYNVYYVRNVNKKDKPYKLKLNKFADMTNHEFKSTYAGSNVKHHRMLWGIPKGNGTFIYEKVDMVPPSVDWRKKGAVTGVKDQGQCGSCWAFSTVVGVEGINQIKTKKLVSLSEQELVDCDNNENAGCNGGLMDLAFEFIKRKGGITTEENYPYNAADGTCDVSKENHPVVSIDGHENVPANDEDALMKAAANQPISVAIDAGGSDFQFYSEANYFVSFVEYYIWQGVFTGGCGTELDHGVAIVGYGTTLDGTKYWIVKNSWGTEWGEKGYIRMQRGISDKEGLCGIAMEASYPIKSSSNDSKGPLPSPKDEL
;
A
#
# COMPACT_ATOMS: atom_id res chain seq x y z
N MET A 1 -32.17 -27.07 -13.28
CA MET A 1 -31.12 -26.08 -13.64
C MET A 1 -30.34 -26.65 -14.80
N ASP A 2 -30.34 -25.94 -15.92
CA ASP A 2 -29.84 -26.39 -17.22
C ASP A 2 -28.34 -26.69 -17.17
N LEU A 3 -27.90 -27.85 -17.65
CA LEU A 3 -26.48 -28.27 -17.63
C LEU A 3 -25.57 -27.25 -18.34
N LYS A 4 -26.12 -26.52 -19.32
CA LYS A 4 -25.46 -25.42 -20.02
C LYS A 4 -25.22 -24.18 -19.13
N LYS A 5 -26.12 -23.89 -18.17
CA LYS A 5 -25.94 -22.80 -17.20
C LYS A 5 -24.86 -23.14 -16.17
N CYS A 6 -24.77 -24.40 -15.73
CA CYS A 6 -23.66 -24.84 -14.89
C CYS A 6 -22.31 -24.74 -15.62
N LEU A 7 -22.23 -25.14 -16.89
CA LEU A 7 -20.99 -25.06 -17.66
C LEU A 7 -20.52 -23.60 -17.87
N LEU A 8 -21.45 -22.69 -18.15
CA LEU A 8 -21.18 -21.25 -18.26
C LEU A 8 -20.75 -20.62 -16.93
N VAL A 9 -21.34 -21.05 -15.80
CA VAL A 9 -20.94 -20.62 -14.45
C VAL A 9 -19.56 -21.16 -14.09
N VAL A 10 -19.23 -22.41 -14.45
CA VAL A 10 -17.90 -23.01 -14.21
C VAL A 10 -16.83 -22.38 -15.12
N LEU A 11 -17.14 -22.08 -16.38
CA LEU A 11 -16.22 -21.38 -17.29
C LEU A 11 -16.03 -19.90 -16.89
N SER A 12 -17.07 -19.23 -16.40
CA SER A 12 -16.94 -17.87 -15.85
C SER A 12 -16.22 -17.85 -14.50
N LEU A 13 -16.38 -18.89 -13.66
CA LEU A 13 -15.53 -19.08 -12.49
C LEU A 13 -14.07 -19.34 -12.90
N ALA A 14 -13.79 -20.15 -13.93
CA ALA A 14 -12.43 -20.37 -14.42
C ALA A 14 -11.79 -19.12 -15.05
N LEU A 15 -12.59 -18.26 -15.71
CA LEU A 15 -12.14 -16.96 -16.24
C LEU A 15 -11.96 -15.89 -15.14
N VAL A 16 -12.66 -16.01 -14.01
CA VAL A 16 -12.46 -15.15 -12.82
C VAL A 16 -11.36 -15.71 -11.90
N LEU A 17 -10.93 -16.96 -12.11
CA LEU A 17 -9.80 -17.59 -11.44
C LEU A 17 -8.45 -17.34 -12.13
N GLY A 18 -8.32 -16.27 -12.91
CA GLY A 18 -7.03 -15.60 -13.16
C GLY A 18 -6.52 -14.89 -11.89
N LEU A 19 -6.57 -15.59 -10.75
CA LEU A 19 -6.08 -15.11 -9.46
C LEU A 19 -4.57 -15.27 -9.48
N GLY A 20 -3.86 -14.16 -9.72
CA GLY A 20 -2.39 -14.03 -9.74
C GLY A 20 -1.63 -15.27 -9.27
N GLU A 21 -1.35 -16.18 -10.21
CA GLU A 21 -0.47 -17.31 -9.96
C GLU A 21 0.93 -16.77 -9.65
N SER A 22 1.63 -17.38 -8.70
CA SER A 22 3.03 -17.04 -8.46
C SER A 22 3.86 -17.44 -9.68
N PHE A 23 4.69 -16.53 -10.19
CA PHE A 23 5.68 -16.86 -11.21
C PHE A 23 6.86 -17.60 -10.57
N ASP A 24 6.95 -18.90 -10.81
CA ASP A 24 8.03 -19.74 -10.33
C ASP A 24 9.12 -19.96 -11.39
N PHE A 25 10.35 -20.13 -10.92
CA PHE A 25 11.49 -20.50 -11.74
C PHE A 25 12.34 -21.57 -11.04
N HIS A 26 13.06 -22.35 -11.85
CA HIS A 26 13.88 -23.46 -11.39
C HIS A 26 15.35 -23.22 -11.69
N GLU A 27 16.22 -23.95 -11.00
CA GLU A 27 17.68 -23.90 -11.22
C GLU A 27 18.07 -24.17 -12.68
N LYS A 28 17.31 -25.03 -13.37
CA LYS A 28 17.49 -25.33 -14.80
C LYS A 28 17.26 -24.13 -15.71
N ASP A 29 16.39 -23.19 -15.33
CA ASP A 29 16.14 -21.96 -16.09
C ASP A 29 17.35 -21.01 -16.10
N LEU A 30 18.36 -21.28 -15.25
CA LEU A 30 19.52 -20.43 -15.06
C LEU A 30 20.82 -21.06 -15.60
N GLU A 31 20.76 -22.25 -16.19
CA GLU A 31 21.94 -23.02 -16.61
C GLU A 31 22.60 -22.44 -17.86
N THR A 32 21.81 -21.97 -18.82
CA THR A 32 22.29 -21.42 -20.09
C THR A 32 21.63 -20.07 -20.39
N GLU A 33 22.27 -19.26 -21.24
CA GLU A 33 21.69 -17.98 -21.66
C GLU A 33 20.36 -18.16 -22.40
N GLU A 34 20.24 -19.22 -23.20
CA GLU A 34 19.01 -19.60 -23.91
C GLU A 34 17.88 -19.93 -22.92
N SER A 35 18.14 -20.78 -21.91
CA SER A 35 17.14 -21.11 -20.89
C SER A 35 16.69 -19.89 -20.07
N LEU A 36 17.62 -18.95 -19.82
CA LEU A 36 17.32 -17.73 -19.09
C LEU A 36 16.53 -16.74 -19.95
N TRP A 37 16.79 -16.70 -21.25
CA TRP A 37 16.00 -15.92 -22.20
C TRP A 37 14.57 -16.46 -22.29
N ASP A 38 14.40 -17.79 -22.32
CA ASP A 38 13.08 -18.42 -22.27
C ASP A 38 12.35 -18.09 -20.96
N LEU A 39 13.05 -18.12 -19.82
CA LEU A 39 12.50 -17.66 -18.54
C LEU A 39 12.02 -16.20 -18.61
N TYR A 40 12.80 -15.32 -19.25
CA TYR A 40 12.45 -13.92 -19.41
C TYR A 40 11.21 -13.71 -20.28
N GLU A 41 11.08 -14.41 -21.41
CA GLU A 41 9.88 -14.32 -22.25
C GLU A 41 8.65 -14.93 -21.54
N ARG A 42 8.81 -16.02 -20.77
CA ARG A 42 7.75 -16.56 -19.90
C ARG A 42 7.30 -15.53 -18.86
N TRP A 43 8.26 -14.90 -18.17
CA TRP A 43 7.99 -13.86 -17.18
C TRP A 43 7.25 -12.67 -17.79
N ARG A 44 7.70 -12.18 -18.96
CA ARG A 44 7.04 -11.06 -19.66
C ARG A 44 5.63 -11.40 -20.10
N SER A 45 5.39 -12.61 -20.57
CA SER A 45 4.05 -13.07 -20.91
C SER A 45 3.15 -13.17 -19.68
N HIS A 46 3.67 -13.63 -18.55
CA HIS A 46 2.91 -13.78 -17.31
C HIS A 46 2.50 -12.43 -16.70
N HIS A 47 3.43 -11.47 -16.63
CA HIS A 47 3.17 -10.12 -16.07
C HIS A 47 2.69 -9.10 -17.12
N THR A 48 2.38 -9.54 -18.35
CA THR A 48 1.92 -8.69 -19.46
C THR A 48 2.85 -7.50 -19.76
N VAL A 49 4.18 -7.72 -19.69
CA VAL A 49 5.19 -6.67 -19.88
C VAL A 49 5.56 -6.52 -21.36
N SER A 50 5.05 -5.46 -21.99
CA SER A 50 5.34 -5.12 -23.39
C SER A 50 6.60 -4.26 -23.52
N ARG A 51 7.49 -4.62 -24.45
CA ARG A 51 8.78 -3.97 -24.72
C ARG A 51 9.09 -4.01 -26.22
N SER A 52 9.73 -2.98 -26.75
CA SER A 52 10.27 -3.01 -28.13
C SER A 52 11.43 -4.00 -28.22
N LEU A 53 11.78 -4.49 -29.42
CA LEU A 53 12.85 -5.47 -29.59
C LEU A 53 14.20 -4.97 -29.04
N ASP A 54 14.55 -3.71 -29.29
CA ASP A 54 15.79 -3.13 -28.79
C ASP A 54 15.79 -2.99 -27.25
N ASP A 55 14.65 -2.61 -26.66
CA ASP A 55 14.51 -2.51 -25.20
C ASP A 55 14.55 -3.90 -24.55
N LYS A 56 14.00 -4.94 -25.19
CA LYS A 56 14.03 -6.32 -24.66
C LYS A 56 15.43 -6.79 -24.31
N HIS A 57 16.41 -6.55 -25.19
CA HIS A 57 17.79 -7.00 -24.95
C HIS A 57 18.45 -6.27 -23.78
N ASN A 58 18.21 -4.96 -23.66
CA ASN A 58 18.70 -4.18 -22.52
C ASN A 58 18.06 -4.65 -21.21
N ARG A 59 16.73 -4.82 -21.22
CA ARG A 59 15.92 -5.29 -20.09
C ARG A 59 16.25 -6.72 -19.68
N PHE A 60 16.65 -7.58 -20.61
CA PHE A 60 17.09 -8.93 -20.32
C PHE A 60 18.31 -8.98 -19.39
N ASN A 61 19.26 -8.06 -19.56
CA ASN A 61 20.44 -8.01 -18.67
C ASN A 61 20.05 -7.58 -17.24
N VAL A 62 19.09 -6.66 -17.11
CA VAL A 62 18.53 -6.25 -15.81
C VAL A 62 17.77 -7.41 -15.17
N PHE A 63 16.92 -8.09 -15.96
CA PHE A 63 16.20 -9.29 -15.53
C PHE A 63 17.15 -10.37 -15.02
N LYS A 64 18.18 -10.70 -15.79
CA LYS A 64 19.25 -11.63 -15.40
C LYS A 64 19.85 -11.27 -14.05
N TYR A 65 20.25 -10.02 -13.85
CA TYR A 65 20.80 -9.55 -12.58
C TYR A 65 19.81 -9.77 -11.41
N ASN A 66 18.54 -9.40 -11.60
CA ASN A 66 17.51 -9.52 -10.57
C ASN A 66 17.15 -10.98 -10.25
N VAL A 67 17.14 -11.87 -11.25
CA VAL A 67 16.92 -13.30 -11.04
C VAL A 67 18.00 -13.91 -10.16
N TYR A 68 19.27 -13.59 -10.42
CA TYR A 68 20.36 -14.04 -9.56
C TYR A 68 20.29 -13.43 -8.16
N TYR A 69 19.87 -12.16 -8.03
CA TYR A 69 19.64 -11.54 -6.73
C TYR A 69 18.57 -12.30 -5.92
N VAL A 70 17.39 -12.49 -6.50
CA VAL A 70 16.26 -13.23 -5.89
C VAL A 70 16.70 -14.64 -5.47
N ARG A 71 17.34 -15.39 -6.38
CA ARG A 71 17.87 -16.72 -6.09
C ARG A 71 18.85 -16.71 -4.90
N ASN A 72 19.81 -15.79 -4.90
CA ASN A 72 20.85 -15.73 -3.89
C ASN A 72 20.30 -15.33 -2.50
N VAL A 73 19.31 -14.44 -2.45
CA VAL A 73 18.63 -14.11 -1.19
C VAL A 73 17.80 -15.29 -0.70
N ASN A 74 17.08 -15.98 -1.59
CA ASN A 74 16.24 -17.12 -1.22
C ASN A 74 17.03 -18.34 -0.71
N LYS A 75 18.32 -18.45 -1.07
CA LYS A 75 19.27 -19.44 -0.51
C LYS A 75 19.72 -19.14 0.92
N LYS A 76 19.53 -17.90 1.39
CA LYS A 76 19.84 -17.52 2.77
C LYS A 76 18.70 -17.93 3.70
N ASP A 77 19.05 -18.16 4.97
CA ASP A 77 18.08 -18.39 6.03
C ASP A 77 17.48 -17.04 6.47
N LYS A 78 16.43 -16.62 5.78
CA LYS A 78 15.67 -15.40 6.07
C LYS A 78 14.20 -15.77 6.32
N PRO A 79 13.50 -15.06 7.21
CA PRO A 79 12.09 -15.32 7.54
C PRO A 79 11.11 -14.86 6.45
N TYR A 80 11.60 -14.38 5.31
CA TYR A 80 10.84 -14.00 4.12
C TYR A 80 11.54 -14.51 2.86
N LYS A 81 10.81 -14.50 1.75
CA LYS A 81 11.35 -14.84 0.43
C LYS A 81 11.16 -13.67 -0.53
N LEU A 82 11.89 -13.73 -1.63
CA LEU A 82 11.74 -12.84 -2.77
C LEU A 82 11.13 -13.63 -3.94
N LYS A 83 10.40 -12.95 -4.83
CA LYS A 83 9.89 -13.53 -6.08
C LYS A 83 10.14 -12.61 -7.27
N LEU A 84 10.12 -13.18 -8.47
CA LEU A 84 10.13 -12.40 -9.71
C LEU A 84 8.73 -11.84 -9.95
N ASN A 85 8.43 -10.71 -9.34
CA ASN A 85 7.20 -9.97 -9.59
C ASN A 85 7.32 -9.12 -10.87
N LYS A 86 6.31 -8.29 -11.16
CA LYS A 86 6.26 -7.40 -12.33
C LYS A 86 7.42 -6.40 -12.46
N PHE A 87 8.27 -6.25 -11.45
CA PHE A 87 9.42 -5.34 -11.46
C PHE A 87 10.75 -6.01 -11.85
N ALA A 88 10.74 -7.29 -12.25
CA ALA A 88 11.97 -8.05 -12.47
C ALA A 88 12.86 -7.51 -13.61
N ASP A 89 12.33 -6.75 -14.57
CA ASP A 89 13.14 -6.10 -15.63
C ASP A 89 13.53 -4.63 -15.33
N MET A 90 13.28 -4.17 -14.10
CA MET A 90 13.65 -2.84 -13.64
C MET A 90 14.88 -2.89 -12.73
N THR A 91 15.81 -1.97 -12.95
CA THR A 91 16.88 -1.74 -11.99
C THR A 91 16.28 -1.18 -10.70
N ASN A 92 16.96 -1.37 -9.57
CA ASN A 92 16.49 -0.81 -8.31
C ASN A 92 16.42 0.73 -8.34
N HIS A 93 17.30 1.39 -9.10
CA HIS A 93 17.26 2.83 -9.28
C HIS A 93 15.99 3.28 -10.03
N GLU A 94 15.66 2.63 -11.16
CA GLU A 94 14.41 2.90 -11.88
C GLU A 94 13.21 2.64 -10.98
N PHE A 95 13.17 1.47 -10.32
CA PHE A 95 12.10 1.11 -9.40
C PHE A 95 11.89 2.16 -8.30
N LYS A 96 12.97 2.55 -7.60
CA LYS A 96 12.91 3.54 -6.53
C LYS A 96 12.39 4.88 -7.06
N SER A 97 12.91 5.34 -8.20
CA SER A 97 12.52 6.62 -8.80
C SER A 97 11.06 6.66 -9.26
N THR A 98 10.50 5.52 -9.68
CA THR A 98 9.16 5.44 -10.26
C THR A 98 8.08 5.08 -9.23
N TYR A 99 8.36 4.15 -8.31
CA TYR A 99 7.34 3.54 -7.43
C TYR A 99 7.50 3.91 -5.94
N ALA A 100 8.71 4.27 -5.51
CA ALA A 100 9.02 4.77 -4.16
C ALA A 100 9.50 6.24 -4.24
N GLY A 101 8.86 7.02 -5.11
CA GLY A 101 9.30 8.37 -5.51
C GLY A 101 8.44 9.50 -4.96
N SER A 102 7.66 9.29 -3.90
CA SER A 102 6.71 10.30 -3.39
C SER A 102 7.37 11.36 -2.49
N ASN A 103 8.71 11.33 -2.37
CA ASN A 103 9.51 12.41 -1.82
C ASN A 103 9.05 12.88 -0.43
N VAL A 104 8.52 11.96 0.40
CA VAL A 104 7.90 12.30 1.69
C VAL A 104 8.86 13.11 2.56
N LYS A 105 10.10 12.64 2.73
CA LYS A 105 11.12 13.37 3.48
C LYS A 105 11.38 14.78 2.93
N HIS A 106 11.43 14.95 1.61
CA HIS A 106 11.66 16.26 0.98
C HIS A 106 10.51 17.23 1.28
N HIS A 107 9.27 16.78 1.08
CA HIS A 107 8.09 17.57 1.40
C HIS A 107 8.00 17.91 2.90
N ARG A 108 8.36 16.95 3.77
CA ARG A 108 8.42 17.19 5.22
C ARG A 108 9.47 18.23 5.60
N MET A 109 10.61 18.27 4.91
CA MET A 109 11.63 19.31 5.12
C MET A 109 11.15 20.71 4.69
N LEU A 110 10.33 20.80 3.64
CA LEU A 110 9.76 22.07 3.17
C LEU A 110 8.67 22.61 4.09
N TRP A 111 7.75 21.75 4.53
CA TRP A 111 6.58 22.13 5.34
C TRP A 111 6.83 22.08 6.85
N GLY A 112 7.92 21.43 7.28
CA GLY A 112 8.31 21.29 8.67
C GLY A 112 7.57 20.17 9.41
N ILE A 113 8.04 19.90 10.64
CA ILE A 113 7.38 18.95 11.53
C ILE A 113 6.01 19.52 11.92
N PRO A 114 4.91 18.74 11.84
CA PRO A 114 3.60 19.20 12.24
C PRO A 114 3.63 19.75 13.67
N LYS A 115 3.17 20.98 13.85
CA LYS A 115 2.89 21.53 15.19
C LYS A 115 1.60 20.87 15.69
N GLY A 116 1.69 19.65 16.19
CA GLY A 116 0.56 18.99 16.82
C GLY A 116 0.05 19.84 18.00
N ASN A 117 -1.24 19.75 18.31
CA ASN A 117 -1.83 20.38 19.50
C ASN A 117 -1.39 19.71 20.82
N GLY A 118 -0.33 18.88 20.79
CA GLY A 118 0.17 18.10 21.92
C GLY A 118 -0.78 17.00 22.40
N THR A 119 -1.78 16.63 21.61
CA THR A 119 -2.81 15.65 21.97
C THR A 119 -2.70 14.42 21.08
N PHE A 120 -2.89 13.25 21.68
CA PHE A 120 -2.98 11.95 21.01
C PHE A 120 -4.21 11.23 21.59
N ILE A 121 -5.30 11.13 20.84
CA ILE A 121 -6.58 10.63 21.39
C ILE A 121 -6.50 9.21 21.93
N TYR A 122 -5.53 8.42 21.48
CA TYR A 122 -5.31 7.05 21.93
C TYR A 122 -4.29 6.92 23.06
N GLU A 123 -3.78 8.01 23.62
CA GLU A 123 -2.77 8.00 24.70
C GLU A 123 -3.20 7.13 25.89
N LYS A 124 -4.46 7.30 26.31
CA LYS A 124 -5.09 6.62 27.46
C LYS A 124 -5.67 5.24 27.13
N VAL A 125 -5.38 4.69 25.95
CA VAL A 125 -5.75 3.30 25.64
C VAL A 125 -4.76 2.38 26.37
N ASP A 126 -5.22 1.77 27.45
CA ASP A 126 -4.36 0.92 28.32
C ASP A 126 -4.19 -0.51 27.78
N MET A 127 -5.25 -1.07 27.18
CA MET A 127 -5.24 -2.43 26.65
C MET A 127 -5.66 -2.44 25.19
N VAL A 128 -4.82 -3.02 24.34
CA VAL A 128 -5.10 -3.29 22.94
C VAL A 128 -5.13 -4.79 22.67
N PRO A 129 -5.91 -5.27 21.69
CA PRO A 129 -5.91 -6.68 21.32
C PRO A 129 -4.49 -7.16 20.95
N PRO A 130 -4.15 -8.45 21.15
CA PRO A 130 -2.83 -8.97 20.75
C PRO A 130 -2.63 -8.98 19.22
N SER A 131 -3.72 -8.98 18.45
CA SER A 131 -3.69 -8.91 16.99
C SER A 131 -4.92 -8.17 16.47
N VAL A 132 -4.73 -7.38 15.41
CA VAL A 132 -5.80 -6.70 14.68
C VAL A 132 -5.59 -6.91 13.19
N ASP A 133 -6.69 -7.16 12.47
CA ASP A 133 -6.70 -7.20 11.00
C ASP A 133 -7.98 -6.51 10.52
N TRP A 134 -7.86 -5.26 10.06
CA TRP A 134 -8.99 -4.46 9.61
C TRP A 134 -9.64 -5.00 8.34
N ARG A 135 -8.92 -5.82 7.55
CA ARG A 135 -9.48 -6.51 6.38
C ARG A 135 -10.58 -7.47 6.81
N LYS A 136 -10.35 -8.23 7.89
CA LYS A 136 -11.34 -9.16 8.47
C LYS A 136 -12.54 -8.46 9.10
N LYS A 137 -12.39 -7.17 9.43
CA LYS A 137 -13.47 -6.31 9.95
C LYS A 137 -14.20 -5.54 8.84
N GLY A 138 -13.85 -5.76 7.58
CA GLY A 138 -14.45 -5.10 6.42
C GLY A 138 -14.09 -3.62 6.27
N ALA A 139 -13.03 -3.14 6.93
CA ALA A 139 -12.61 -1.73 6.94
C ALA A 139 -11.42 -1.46 5.99
N VAL A 140 -11.23 -2.30 4.97
CA VAL A 140 -10.13 -2.16 4.00
C VAL A 140 -10.65 -2.57 2.62
N THR A 141 -10.54 -1.67 1.64
CA THR A 141 -10.87 -1.91 0.22
C THR A 141 -9.85 -2.85 -0.44
N GLY A 142 -10.11 -3.27 -1.69
CA GLY A 142 -9.15 -4.00 -2.51
C GLY A 142 -7.81 -3.26 -2.66
N VAL A 143 -6.74 -4.01 -2.95
CA VAL A 143 -5.43 -3.41 -3.27
C VAL A 143 -5.53 -2.70 -4.61
N LYS A 144 -5.04 -1.46 -4.67
CA LYS A 144 -4.97 -0.63 -5.88
C LYS A 144 -3.52 -0.55 -6.39
N ASP A 145 -3.33 0.08 -7.53
CA ASP A 145 -2.03 0.27 -8.18
C ASP A 145 -1.82 1.75 -8.53
N GLN A 146 -0.82 2.38 -7.93
CA GLN A 146 -0.51 3.79 -8.17
C GLN A 146 0.13 4.02 -9.56
N GLY A 147 0.57 2.96 -10.24
CA GLY A 147 1.28 3.10 -11.51
C GLY A 147 2.60 3.86 -11.35
N GLN A 148 2.98 4.62 -12.39
CA GLN A 148 4.24 5.36 -12.46
C GLN A 148 4.08 6.81 -11.97
N CYS A 149 3.46 6.97 -10.80
CA CYS A 149 3.15 8.26 -10.20
C CYS A 149 3.53 8.23 -8.72
N GLY A 150 4.20 9.28 -8.24
CA GLY A 150 4.56 9.47 -6.82
C GLY A 150 3.36 9.90 -5.97
N SER A 151 2.23 9.21 -6.10
CA SER A 151 0.95 9.51 -5.45
C SER A 151 0.67 8.62 -4.23
N CYS A 152 1.64 7.84 -3.75
CA CYS A 152 1.37 6.92 -2.63
C CYS A 152 0.96 7.63 -1.33
N TRP A 153 1.25 8.93 -1.19
CA TRP A 153 0.69 9.79 -0.15
C TRP A 153 -0.84 9.85 -0.23
N ALA A 154 -1.41 10.00 -1.43
CA ALA A 154 -2.85 9.99 -1.66
C ALA A 154 -3.45 8.60 -1.38
N PHE A 155 -2.83 7.52 -1.87
CA PHE A 155 -3.27 6.14 -1.59
C PHE A 155 -3.28 5.82 -0.09
N SER A 156 -2.20 6.16 0.61
CA SER A 156 -2.09 5.96 2.05
C SER A 156 -3.18 6.74 2.81
N THR A 157 -3.41 8.00 2.43
CA THR A 157 -4.47 8.86 2.99
C THR A 157 -5.84 8.23 2.80
N VAL A 158 -6.17 7.83 1.57
CA VAL A 158 -7.46 7.25 1.22
C VAL A 158 -7.73 5.99 2.04
N VAL A 159 -6.75 5.08 2.22
CA VAL A 159 -6.94 3.88 3.06
C VAL A 159 -7.34 4.25 4.50
N GLY A 160 -6.75 5.30 5.08
CA GLY A 160 -7.13 5.80 6.40
C GLY A 160 -8.59 6.31 6.44
N VAL A 161 -9.00 7.09 5.43
CA VAL A 161 -10.35 7.67 5.34
C VAL A 161 -11.42 6.60 5.10
N GLU A 162 -11.18 5.68 4.17
CA GLU A 162 -12.06 4.53 3.91
C GLU A 162 -12.26 3.69 5.17
N GLY A 163 -11.17 3.41 5.87
CA GLY A 163 -11.17 2.62 7.10
C GLY A 163 -11.96 3.26 8.22
N ILE A 164 -11.68 4.52 8.54
CA ILE A 164 -12.42 5.22 9.61
C ILE A 164 -13.89 5.41 9.24
N ASN A 165 -14.20 5.64 7.96
CA ASN A 165 -15.58 5.74 7.49
C ASN A 165 -16.33 4.45 7.76
N GLN A 166 -15.78 3.31 7.34
CA GLN A 166 -16.42 2.03 7.64
C GLN A 166 -16.61 1.84 9.14
N ILE A 167 -15.59 2.12 9.95
CA ILE A 167 -15.64 1.89 11.39
C ILE A 167 -16.82 2.64 12.02
N LYS A 168 -17.07 3.87 11.57
CA LYS A 168 -18.09 4.78 12.11
C LYS A 168 -19.48 4.61 11.49
N THR A 169 -19.57 4.34 10.19
CA THR A 169 -20.84 4.33 9.44
C THR A 169 -21.28 2.92 9.02
N LYS A 170 -20.38 1.94 9.16
CA LYS A 170 -20.51 0.55 8.65
C LYS A 170 -20.57 0.44 7.13
N LYS A 171 -20.24 1.52 6.41
CA LYS A 171 -20.16 1.54 4.94
C LYS A 171 -18.71 1.65 4.49
N LEU A 172 -18.22 0.61 3.84
CA LEU A 172 -16.95 0.68 3.11
C LEU A 172 -17.22 1.29 1.74
N VAL A 173 -16.54 2.38 1.42
CA VAL A 173 -16.69 3.12 0.15
C VAL A 173 -15.30 3.22 -0.46
N SER A 174 -15.16 2.94 -1.76
CA SER A 174 -13.90 3.17 -2.47
C SER A 174 -13.79 4.64 -2.86
N LEU A 175 -12.80 5.34 -2.31
CA LEU A 175 -12.63 6.80 -2.50
C LEU A 175 -11.56 7.09 -3.55
N SER A 176 -11.58 8.30 -4.11
CA SER A 176 -10.72 8.70 -5.22
C SER A 176 -9.37 9.23 -4.77
N GLU A 177 -8.27 8.53 -5.09
CA GLU A 177 -6.94 9.11 -4.96
C GLU A 177 -6.69 10.21 -6.01
N GLN A 178 -7.32 10.14 -7.17
CA GLN A 178 -7.11 11.11 -8.25
C GLN A 178 -7.60 12.51 -7.86
N GLU A 179 -8.70 12.59 -7.10
CA GLU A 179 -9.19 13.86 -6.58
C GLU A 179 -8.11 14.56 -5.72
N LEU A 180 -7.38 13.80 -4.89
CA LEU A 180 -6.26 14.35 -4.12
C LEU A 180 -5.11 14.77 -5.04
N VAL A 181 -4.73 13.91 -5.99
CA VAL A 181 -3.66 14.20 -6.96
C VAL A 181 -3.91 15.48 -7.75
N ASP A 182 -5.16 15.70 -8.21
CA ASP A 182 -5.50 16.82 -9.07
C ASP A 182 -5.82 18.12 -8.30
N CYS A 183 -6.39 18.01 -7.10
CA CYS A 183 -6.96 19.16 -6.38
C CYS A 183 -6.16 19.61 -5.15
N ASP A 184 -5.35 18.74 -4.54
CA ASP A 184 -4.50 19.10 -3.40
C ASP A 184 -3.10 19.53 -3.86
N ASN A 185 -3.04 20.62 -4.62
CA ASN A 185 -1.81 21.08 -5.28
C ASN A 185 -1.16 22.31 -4.63
N ASN A 186 -1.77 22.87 -3.57
CA ASN A 186 -1.20 24.01 -2.84
C ASN A 186 -0.14 23.56 -1.83
N GLU A 187 -0.35 22.38 -1.24
CA GLU A 187 0.42 21.84 -0.13
C GLU A 187 1.14 20.54 -0.56
N ASN A 188 0.46 19.68 -1.32
CA ASN A 188 1.02 18.52 -2.00
C ASN A 188 1.31 18.79 -3.48
N ALA A 189 2.00 17.86 -4.15
CA ALA A 189 2.53 18.05 -5.49
C ALA A 189 2.17 16.92 -6.47
N GLY A 190 0.96 16.36 -6.34
CA GLY A 190 0.44 15.34 -7.27
C GLY A 190 1.38 14.13 -7.38
N CYS A 191 1.79 13.79 -8.60
CA CYS A 191 2.74 12.71 -8.89
C CYS A 191 4.19 13.00 -8.47
N ASN A 192 4.53 14.23 -8.06
CA ASN A 192 5.86 14.58 -7.54
C ASN A 192 5.98 14.38 -6.02
N GLY A 193 4.94 13.84 -5.39
CA GLY A 193 4.94 13.53 -3.97
C GLY A 193 4.02 14.39 -3.12
N GLY A 194 4.01 14.07 -1.84
CA GLY A 194 3.16 14.72 -0.86
C GLY A 194 3.21 14.05 0.50
N LEU A 195 2.38 14.56 1.41
CA LEU A 195 2.28 14.18 2.81
C LEU A 195 0.83 13.87 3.17
N MET A 196 0.62 12.79 3.93
CA MET A 196 -0.71 12.28 4.26
C MET A 196 -1.48 13.19 5.23
N ASP A 197 -0.79 13.85 6.17
CA ASP A 197 -1.40 14.82 7.10
C ASP A 197 -1.99 16.04 6.39
N LEU A 198 -1.26 16.59 5.41
CA LEU A 198 -1.74 17.70 4.58
C LEU A 198 -2.97 17.28 3.75
N ALA A 199 -2.95 16.06 3.20
CA ALA A 199 -4.07 15.52 2.45
C ALA A 199 -5.33 15.32 3.33
N PHE A 200 -5.17 14.89 4.60
CA PHE A 200 -6.29 14.86 5.53
C PHE A 200 -6.85 16.26 5.82
N GLU A 201 -5.99 17.27 6.02
CA GLU A 201 -6.47 18.65 6.22
C GLU A 201 -7.18 19.19 4.98
N PHE A 202 -6.72 18.86 3.77
CA PHE A 202 -7.40 19.17 2.51
C PHE A 202 -8.83 18.60 2.49
N ILE A 203 -8.99 17.29 2.73
CA ILE A 203 -10.31 16.63 2.73
C ILE A 203 -11.26 17.30 3.73
N LYS A 204 -10.78 17.59 4.94
CA LYS A 204 -11.56 18.26 5.98
C LYS A 204 -11.95 19.69 5.57
N ARG A 205 -10.99 20.52 5.13
CA ARG A 205 -11.20 21.93 4.75
C ARG A 205 -12.21 22.08 3.62
N LYS A 206 -12.13 21.17 2.65
CA LYS A 206 -13.02 21.10 1.50
C LYS A 206 -14.42 20.58 1.85
N GLY A 207 -14.54 19.73 2.87
CA GLY A 207 -15.82 19.15 3.29
C GLY A 207 -16.04 17.70 2.84
N GLY A 208 -15.02 17.04 2.31
CA GLY A 208 -15.03 15.62 2.00
C GLY A 208 -14.32 15.26 0.70
N ILE A 209 -14.45 13.99 0.34
CA ILE A 209 -13.83 13.35 -0.83
C ILE A 209 -14.86 12.48 -1.56
N THR A 210 -14.76 12.42 -2.90
CA THR A 210 -15.65 11.64 -3.76
C THR A 210 -15.21 10.18 -3.92
N THR A 211 -16.01 9.39 -4.64
CA THR A 211 -15.72 7.97 -4.92
C THR A 211 -14.72 7.78 -6.05
N GLU A 212 -14.01 6.66 -6.03
CA GLU A 212 -13.18 6.18 -7.16
C GLU A 212 -14.01 6.08 -8.45
N GLU A 213 -15.28 5.67 -8.36
CA GLU A 213 -16.17 5.55 -9.53
C GLU A 213 -16.46 6.92 -10.17
N ASN A 214 -16.66 7.97 -9.36
CA ASN A 214 -16.96 9.31 -9.86
C ASN A 214 -15.70 10.02 -10.37
N TYR A 215 -14.56 9.79 -9.74
CA TYR A 215 -13.27 10.38 -10.13
C TYR A 215 -12.18 9.29 -10.22
N PRO A 216 -12.13 8.53 -11.34
CA PRO A 216 -11.21 7.40 -11.49
C PRO A 216 -9.74 7.78 -11.55
N TYR A 217 -8.89 6.89 -11.06
CA TYR A 217 -7.44 7.05 -11.08
C TYR A 217 -6.80 6.87 -12.46
N ASN A 218 -5.93 7.82 -12.82
CA ASN A 218 -5.27 7.91 -14.14
C ASN A 218 -3.75 7.80 -14.07
N ALA A 219 -3.16 7.70 -12.87
CA ALA A 219 -1.70 7.63 -12.65
C ALA A 219 -0.91 8.78 -13.29
N ALA A 220 -1.49 9.96 -13.36
CA ALA A 220 -0.88 11.18 -13.87
C ALA A 220 -1.53 12.41 -13.22
N ASP A 221 -0.80 13.53 -13.22
CA ASP A 221 -1.36 14.81 -12.82
C ASP A 221 -2.44 15.26 -13.81
N GLY A 222 -3.59 15.65 -13.29
CA GLY A 222 -4.68 16.26 -14.02
C GLY A 222 -4.94 17.71 -13.56
N THR A 223 -5.96 18.31 -14.16
CA THR A 223 -6.56 19.54 -13.62
C THR A 223 -7.72 19.15 -12.74
N CYS A 224 -7.84 19.78 -11.56
CA CYS A 224 -8.95 19.54 -10.65
C CYS A 224 -10.32 19.71 -11.35
N ASP A 225 -11.04 18.59 -11.51
CA ASP A 225 -12.37 18.57 -12.10
C ASP A 225 -13.44 18.90 -11.05
N VAL A 226 -13.71 20.20 -10.91
CA VAL A 226 -14.68 20.76 -9.96
C VAL A 226 -16.07 20.13 -10.08
N SER A 227 -16.44 19.62 -11.26
CA SER A 227 -17.75 18.98 -11.45
C SER A 227 -17.85 17.63 -10.73
N LYS A 228 -16.77 16.84 -10.76
CA LYS A 228 -16.67 15.57 -10.03
C LYS A 228 -16.42 15.82 -8.55
N GLU A 229 -15.54 16.76 -8.27
CA GLU A 229 -15.10 17.15 -6.94
C GLU A 229 -16.25 17.58 -6.02
N ASN A 230 -17.23 18.32 -6.54
CA ASN A 230 -18.37 18.86 -5.79
C ASN A 230 -19.42 17.81 -5.35
N HIS A 231 -19.09 16.53 -5.46
CA HIS A 231 -19.93 15.41 -4.99
C HIS A 231 -19.21 14.60 -3.89
N PRO A 232 -18.87 15.20 -2.72
CA PRO A 232 -18.20 14.49 -1.65
C PRO A 232 -19.14 13.49 -0.98
N VAL A 233 -18.70 12.25 -0.83
CA VAL A 233 -19.48 11.16 -0.21
C VAL A 233 -19.02 10.83 1.20
N VAL A 234 -17.75 11.12 1.53
CA VAL A 234 -17.16 10.87 2.84
C VAL A 234 -16.45 12.12 3.32
N SER A 235 -16.74 12.52 4.56
CA SER A 235 -16.06 13.59 5.26
C SER A 235 -15.39 13.10 6.54
N ILE A 236 -14.36 13.82 6.96
CA ILE A 236 -13.64 13.65 8.22
C ILE A 236 -13.66 14.96 9.00
N ASP A 237 -13.59 14.87 10.33
CA ASP A 237 -13.67 16.03 11.23
C ASP A 237 -12.30 16.65 11.52
N GLY A 238 -11.23 15.90 11.25
CA GLY A 238 -9.85 16.28 11.54
C GLY A 238 -8.88 15.15 11.25
N HIS A 239 -7.64 15.33 11.71
CA HIS A 239 -6.61 14.32 11.71
C HIS A 239 -5.66 14.54 12.90
N GLU A 240 -4.92 13.52 13.26
CA GLU A 240 -3.88 13.59 14.28
C GLU A 240 -2.64 12.81 13.82
N ASN A 241 -1.48 13.23 14.33
CA ASN A 241 -0.23 12.52 14.15
C ASN A 241 0.02 11.62 15.36
N VAL A 242 0.53 10.42 15.10
CA VAL A 242 1.04 9.54 16.15
C VAL A 242 2.37 10.12 16.66
N PRO A 243 2.66 10.06 17.98
CA PRO A 243 3.99 10.34 18.50
C PRO A 243 5.08 9.62 17.71
N ALA A 244 6.01 10.39 17.15
CA ALA A 244 7.09 9.85 16.32
C ALA A 244 8.03 8.97 17.13
N ASN A 245 8.55 7.93 16.49
CA ASN A 245 9.50 6.97 17.03
C ASN A 245 8.98 6.20 18.27
N ASP A 246 7.67 5.92 18.27
CA ASP A 246 6.96 5.21 19.34
C ASP A 246 6.02 4.14 18.74
N GLU A 247 6.54 2.92 18.60
CA GLU A 247 5.75 1.79 18.09
C GLU A 247 4.59 1.38 19.02
N ASP A 248 4.65 1.74 20.31
CA ASP A 248 3.55 1.47 21.25
C ASP A 248 2.38 2.44 21.01
N ALA A 249 2.68 3.73 20.82
CA ALA A 249 1.69 4.71 20.39
C ALA A 249 1.10 4.35 19.01
N LEU A 250 1.95 3.94 18.06
CA LEU A 250 1.51 3.47 16.76
C LEU A 250 0.59 2.25 16.86
N MET A 251 0.89 1.31 17.77
CA MET A 251 0.06 0.13 18.01
C MET A 251 -1.29 0.51 18.61
N LYS A 252 -1.34 1.47 19.54
CA LYS A 252 -2.58 2.02 20.10
C LYS A 252 -3.48 2.61 19.01
N ALA A 253 -2.90 3.37 18.08
CA ALA A 253 -3.64 3.92 16.95
C ALA A 253 -4.13 2.81 15.99
N ALA A 254 -3.24 1.90 15.58
CA ALA A 254 -3.55 0.80 14.68
C ALA A 254 -4.60 -0.18 15.26
N ALA A 255 -4.71 -0.26 16.58
CA ALA A 255 -5.73 -1.05 17.26
C ALA A 255 -7.16 -0.50 17.06
N ASN A 256 -7.27 0.81 16.76
CA ASN A 256 -8.54 1.54 16.69
C ASN A 256 -8.97 1.86 15.25
N GLN A 257 -8.03 1.99 14.30
CA GLN A 257 -8.31 2.21 12.88
C GLN A 257 -7.07 1.94 11.99
N PRO A 258 -7.22 1.86 10.66
CA PRO A 258 -6.08 1.94 9.74
C PRO A 258 -5.34 3.28 9.85
N ILE A 259 -4.01 3.23 9.76
CA ILE A 259 -3.11 4.38 9.96
C ILE A 259 -2.23 4.58 8.73
N SER A 260 -2.12 5.82 8.27
CA SER A 260 -1.20 6.20 7.20
C SER A 260 0.20 6.36 7.78
N VAL A 261 1.20 5.74 7.16
CA VAL A 261 2.61 5.82 7.58
C VAL A 261 3.53 6.01 6.39
N ALA A 262 4.68 6.63 6.59
CA ALA A 262 5.75 6.66 5.60
C ALA A 262 6.84 5.64 5.96
N ILE A 263 7.49 5.07 4.93
CA ILE A 263 8.59 4.11 5.04
C ILE A 263 9.66 4.40 3.98
N ASP A 264 10.86 3.88 4.19
CA ASP A 264 11.87 3.67 3.14
C ASP A 264 11.58 2.35 2.41
N ALA A 265 11.02 2.45 1.20
CA ALA A 265 10.64 1.31 0.38
C ALA A 265 11.59 1.07 -0.81
N GLY A 266 12.73 1.77 -0.85
CA GLY A 266 13.64 1.77 -2.00
C GLY A 266 14.54 0.54 -2.13
N GLY A 267 14.65 -0.30 -1.09
CA GLY A 267 15.58 -1.44 -1.06
C GLY A 267 15.22 -2.58 -2.03
N SER A 268 16.23 -3.29 -2.56
CA SER A 268 16.01 -4.39 -3.52
C SER A 268 15.28 -5.61 -2.90
N ASP A 269 15.50 -5.89 -1.62
CA ASP A 269 14.70 -6.90 -0.90
C ASP A 269 13.22 -6.49 -0.82
N PHE A 270 12.92 -5.18 -0.68
CA PHE A 270 11.56 -4.66 -0.65
C PHE A 270 10.92 -4.72 -2.05
N GLN A 271 11.67 -4.35 -3.09
CA GLN A 271 11.24 -4.45 -4.50
C GLN A 271 10.72 -5.84 -4.86
N PHE A 272 11.38 -6.91 -4.38
CA PHE A 272 11.04 -8.30 -4.72
C PHE A 272 10.33 -9.09 -3.62
N TYR A 273 9.92 -8.42 -2.53
CA TYR A 273 9.33 -9.09 -1.37
C TYR A 273 8.16 -10.03 -1.74
N SER A 274 8.13 -11.18 -1.06
CA SER A 274 7.08 -12.20 -1.15
C SER A 274 6.89 -12.93 0.18
N GLU A 275 5.71 -13.52 0.37
CA GLU A 275 5.49 -14.52 1.41
C GLU A 275 6.38 -15.75 1.19
N ALA A 276 6.62 -16.47 2.29
CA ALA A 276 7.30 -17.75 2.30
C ALA A 276 6.32 -18.82 2.74
N ASN A 277 5.80 -19.61 1.80
CA ASN A 277 4.95 -20.76 2.12
C ASN A 277 5.84 -22.00 2.23
N TYR A 278 6.06 -22.49 3.46
CA TYR A 278 6.80 -23.73 3.68
C TYR A 278 5.84 -24.84 4.11
N PHE A 279 5.76 -25.91 3.32
CA PHE A 279 5.03 -27.13 3.70
C PHE A 279 5.90 -27.96 4.65
N VAL A 280 5.46 -28.13 5.89
CA VAL A 280 6.14 -28.99 6.86
C VAL A 280 5.57 -30.40 6.73
N SER A 281 6.29 -31.24 5.98
CA SER A 281 5.87 -32.60 5.65
C SER A 281 5.61 -33.51 6.85
N PHE A 282 6.21 -33.23 8.02
CA PHE A 282 6.04 -34.06 9.22
C PHE A 282 4.75 -33.80 10.00
N VAL A 283 4.09 -32.66 9.78
CA VAL A 283 2.85 -32.26 10.48
C VAL A 283 1.71 -31.94 9.51
N GLU A 284 1.86 -32.23 8.20
CA GLU A 284 0.92 -31.85 7.13
C GLU A 284 0.40 -30.40 7.29
N TYR A 285 1.29 -29.47 7.66
CA TYR A 285 0.91 -28.10 7.99
C TYR A 285 1.81 -27.09 7.28
N TYR A 286 1.22 -26.00 6.80
CA TYR A 286 1.94 -24.88 6.22
C TYR A 286 2.34 -23.88 7.31
N ILE A 287 3.64 -23.63 7.46
CA ILE A 287 4.11 -22.50 8.28
C ILE A 287 4.12 -21.25 7.41
N TRP A 288 3.29 -20.28 7.78
CA TRP A 288 3.22 -18.96 7.15
C TRP A 288 4.36 -18.06 7.62
N GLN A 289 5.57 -18.30 7.07
CA GLN A 289 6.67 -17.34 7.15
C GLN A 289 6.44 -16.21 6.14
N GLY A 290 7.21 -15.13 6.21
CA GLY A 290 7.05 -13.95 5.36
C GLY A 290 7.17 -12.63 6.09
N VAL A 291 7.48 -12.61 7.40
CA VAL A 291 7.75 -11.35 8.08
C VAL A 291 9.04 -10.77 7.52
N PHE A 292 8.93 -9.61 6.90
CA PHE A 292 10.03 -8.86 6.34
C PHE A 292 10.93 -8.34 7.46
N THR A 293 12.19 -8.76 7.40
CA THR A 293 13.29 -8.33 8.28
C THR A 293 14.48 -7.85 7.43
N GLY A 294 14.20 -7.43 6.19
CA GLY A 294 15.23 -7.00 5.25
C GLY A 294 15.81 -5.64 5.61
N GLY A 295 17.03 -5.39 5.12
CA GLY A 295 17.68 -4.09 5.33
C GLY A 295 16.98 -2.99 4.54
N CYS A 296 16.73 -1.88 5.21
CA CYS A 296 16.20 -0.62 4.68
C CYS A 296 16.75 0.54 5.53
N GLY A 297 16.77 1.75 4.98
CA GLY A 297 17.15 2.94 5.73
C GLY A 297 15.94 3.56 6.43
N THR A 298 16.07 4.84 6.73
CA THR A 298 15.01 5.69 7.30
C THR A 298 14.77 6.93 6.43
N GLU A 299 15.16 6.85 5.16
CA GLU A 299 14.94 7.90 4.16
C GLU A 299 13.54 7.72 3.59
N LEU A 300 12.52 8.21 4.33
CA LEU A 300 11.12 8.01 4.01
C LEU A 300 10.78 8.52 2.60
N ASP A 301 10.43 7.59 1.70
CA ASP A 301 10.22 7.85 0.29
C ASP A 301 8.85 7.34 -0.22
N HIS A 302 8.14 6.57 0.62
CA HIS A 302 6.88 5.91 0.25
C HIS A 302 5.84 5.90 1.38
N GLY A 303 4.63 6.41 1.11
CA GLY A 303 3.44 6.30 1.95
C GLY A 303 2.70 4.98 1.76
N VAL A 304 2.40 4.31 2.87
CA VAL A 304 1.65 3.06 2.96
C VAL A 304 0.66 3.12 4.12
N ALA A 305 -0.18 2.11 4.31
CA ALA A 305 -1.12 2.09 5.42
C ALA A 305 -0.98 0.83 6.28
N ILE A 306 -0.84 1.02 7.60
CA ILE A 306 -0.96 -0.06 8.57
C ILE A 306 -2.44 -0.40 8.71
N VAL A 307 -2.80 -1.63 8.34
CA VAL A 307 -4.17 -2.16 8.43
C VAL A 307 -4.31 -3.24 9.49
N GLY A 308 -3.28 -3.44 10.31
CA GLY A 308 -3.28 -4.41 11.38
C GLY A 308 -1.90 -4.72 11.93
N TYR A 309 -1.86 -5.65 12.86
CA TYR A 309 -0.65 -6.21 13.44
C TYR A 309 -0.93 -7.58 14.03
N GLY A 310 0.12 -8.35 14.29
CA GLY A 310 -0.01 -9.65 14.93
C GLY A 310 1.31 -10.17 15.45
N THR A 311 1.31 -11.45 15.77
CA THR A 311 2.48 -12.20 16.21
C THR A 311 2.39 -13.59 15.60
N THR A 312 3.47 -14.04 14.97
CA THR A 312 3.60 -15.40 14.43
C THR A 312 3.70 -16.42 15.56
N LEU A 313 3.56 -17.70 15.23
CA LEU A 313 3.65 -18.79 16.22
C LEU A 313 5.00 -18.85 16.93
N ASP A 314 6.08 -18.44 16.27
CA ASP A 314 7.43 -18.36 16.83
C ASP A 314 7.69 -17.09 17.68
N GLY A 315 6.67 -16.23 17.86
CA GLY A 315 6.77 -15.01 18.66
C GLY A 315 7.19 -13.76 17.88
N THR A 316 7.45 -13.85 16.56
CA THR A 316 7.81 -12.67 15.75
C THR A 316 6.61 -11.73 15.61
N LYS A 317 6.75 -10.50 16.14
CA LYS A 317 5.74 -9.45 16.03
C LYS A 317 5.83 -8.76 14.67
N TYR A 318 4.70 -8.41 14.09
CA TYR A 318 4.66 -7.75 12.79
C TYR A 318 3.52 -6.73 12.65
N TRP A 319 3.72 -5.75 11.79
CA TRP A 319 2.69 -4.92 11.17
C TRP A 319 2.10 -5.60 9.94
N ILE A 320 0.82 -5.40 9.65
CA ILE A 320 0.21 -5.73 8.36
C ILE A 320 0.06 -4.42 7.59
N VAL A 321 0.80 -4.29 6.49
CA VAL A 321 0.87 -3.05 5.73
C VAL A 321 0.27 -3.25 4.35
N LYS A 322 -0.69 -2.40 3.98
CA LYS A 322 -1.28 -2.34 2.64
C LYS A 322 -0.41 -1.41 1.78
N ASN A 323 0.06 -1.93 0.65
CA ASN A 323 0.82 -1.17 -0.34
C ASN A 323 -0.07 -0.81 -1.55
N SER A 324 0.44 0.03 -2.45
CA SER A 324 -0.24 0.57 -3.62
C SER A 324 0.43 0.15 -4.94
N TRP A 325 1.03 -1.04 -4.99
CA TRP A 325 1.75 -1.55 -6.16
C TRP A 325 1.02 -2.71 -6.87
N GLY A 326 -0.29 -2.83 -6.66
CA GLY A 326 -1.09 -3.92 -7.17
C GLY A 326 -0.89 -5.24 -6.43
N THR A 327 -1.70 -6.25 -6.78
CA THR A 327 -1.76 -7.54 -6.09
C THR A 327 -0.60 -8.48 -6.42
N GLU A 328 0.17 -8.21 -7.49
CA GLU A 328 1.29 -9.06 -7.90
C GLU A 328 2.53 -8.88 -7.02
N TRP A 329 2.63 -7.76 -6.29
CA TRP A 329 3.70 -7.49 -5.34
C TRP A 329 3.37 -8.04 -3.94
N GLY A 330 4.36 -8.57 -3.22
CA GLY A 330 4.20 -9.03 -1.84
C GLY A 330 3.16 -10.14 -1.66
N GLU A 331 2.51 -10.12 -0.48
CA GLU A 331 1.43 -11.01 -0.06
C GLU A 331 0.08 -10.50 -0.59
N LYS A 332 -0.15 -10.62 -1.90
CA LYS A 332 -1.32 -10.06 -2.59
C LYS A 332 -1.48 -8.54 -2.40
N GLY A 333 -0.37 -7.80 -2.49
CA GLY A 333 -0.31 -6.35 -2.31
C GLY A 333 -0.05 -5.89 -0.88
N TYR A 334 0.17 -6.83 0.05
CA TYR A 334 0.50 -6.55 1.44
C TYR A 334 1.94 -6.95 1.77
N ILE A 335 2.46 -6.41 2.86
CA ILE A 335 3.69 -6.85 3.50
C ILE A 335 3.49 -6.98 5.00
N ARG A 336 4.03 -8.06 5.57
CA ARG A 336 4.20 -8.17 7.02
C ARG A 336 5.57 -7.63 7.39
N MET A 337 5.65 -6.48 8.05
CA MET A 337 6.94 -5.88 8.46
C MET A 337 7.22 -6.17 9.93
N GLN A 338 8.45 -6.52 10.29
CA GLN A 338 8.80 -6.78 11.68
C GLN A 338 8.52 -5.54 12.55
N ARG A 339 7.99 -5.79 13.74
CA ARG A 339 7.63 -4.77 14.74
C ARG A 339 8.29 -5.07 16.08
N GLY A 340 8.51 -4.05 16.89
CA GLY A 340 9.11 -4.16 18.21
C GLY A 340 10.60 -4.46 18.13
N ILE A 341 11.28 -3.84 17.15
CA ILE A 341 12.74 -3.89 17.01
C ILE A 341 13.39 -2.87 17.96
N SER A 342 14.72 -2.90 18.08
CA SER A 342 15.45 -1.97 18.96
C SER A 342 15.44 -0.52 18.46
N ASP A 343 15.32 -0.32 17.15
CA ASP A 343 15.36 0.98 16.52
C ASP A 343 14.02 1.69 16.74
N LYS A 344 14.07 2.89 17.32
CA LYS A 344 12.86 3.62 17.73
C LYS A 344 12.04 4.08 16.54
N GLU A 345 12.72 4.34 15.43
CA GLU A 345 12.16 4.67 14.13
C GLU A 345 11.30 3.52 13.55
N GLY A 346 11.45 2.30 14.09
CA GLY A 346 10.84 1.08 13.55
C GLY A 346 11.50 0.64 12.25
N LEU A 347 11.20 -0.58 11.80
CA LEU A 347 11.77 -1.11 10.57
C LEU A 347 11.39 -0.23 9.38
N CYS A 348 12.40 0.21 8.61
CA CYS A 348 12.25 1.13 7.48
C CYS A 348 11.68 2.51 7.84
N GLY A 349 11.79 2.93 9.11
CA GLY A 349 11.28 4.22 9.57
C GLY A 349 9.75 4.28 9.76
N ILE A 350 9.07 3.13 9.81
CA ILE A 350 7.60 3.05 9.87
C ILE A 350 6.95 3.80 11.05
N ALA A 351 7.69 4.06 12.13
CA ALA A 351 7.21 4.79 13.29
C ALA A 351 7.59 6.29 13.28
N MET A 352 8.31 6.78 12.27
CA MET A 352 8.78 8.17 12.22
C MET A 352 7.68 9.16 11.83
N GLU A 353 6.84 8.79 10.84
CA GLU A 353 5.84 9.69 10.28
C GLU A 353 4.53 8.93 10.04
N ALA A 354 3.65 9.00 11.05
CA ALA A 354 2.37 8.31 11.06
C ALA A 354 1.23 9.27 11.43
N SER A 355 0.12 9.19 10.70
CA SER A 355 -1.05 10.04 10.89
C SER A 355 -2.35 9.31 10.56
N TYR A 356 -3.45 9.78 11.12
CA TYR A 356 -4.76 9.18 10.90
C TYR A 356 -5.89 10.20 10.89
N PRO A 357 -6.96 9.96 10.10
CA PRO A 357 -8.13 10.84 10.09
C PRO A 357 -9.02 10.57 11.30
N ILE A 358 -9.72 11.61 11.75
CA ILE A 358 -10.70 11.55 12.84
C ILE A 358 -12.09 11.71 12.25
N LYS A 359 -13.00 10.79 12.62
CA LYS A 359 -14.44 10.89 12.34
C LYS A 359 -15.23 10.53 13.59
N SER A 360 -16.06 11.46 14.05
CA SER A 360 -16.83 11.40 15.29
C SER A 360 -18.27 11.00 15.03
N SER A 361 -18.83 11.40 13.88
CA SER A 361 -20.23 11.14 13.53
C SER A 361 -20.41 9.89 12.63
N SER A 362 -21.56 9.24 12.77
CA SER A 362 -22.00 8.15 11.90
C SER A 362 -22.72 8.64 10.63
N ASN A 363 -22.90 9.95 10.47
CA ASN A 363 -23.60 10.52 9.32
C ASN A 363 -22.59 10.84 8.22
N ASP A 364 -22.90 10.39 7.00
CA ASP A 364 -22.22 10.83 5.78
C ASP A 364 -22.49 12.33 5.57
N SER A 365 -21.64 13.00 4.79
CA SER A 365 -21.65 14.46 4.56
C SER A 365 -23.07 15.03 4.48
N LYS A 366 -23.39 15.99 5.36
CA LYS A 366 -24.51 16.89 5.07
C LYS A 366 -24.10 17.63 3.81
N GLY A 367 -24.83 17.42 2.71
CA GLY A 367 -24.67 18.21 1.48
C GLY A 367 -24.69 19.72 1.78
N PRO A 368 -24.36 20.56 0.78
CA PRO A 368 -24.14 21.99 0.98
C PRO A 368 -25.27 22.60 1.82
N LEU A 369 -24.92 23.35 2.87
CA LEU A 369 -25.90 24.13 3.60
C LEU A 369 -26.70 24.96 2.59
N PRO A 370 -28.05 24.97 2.64
CA PRO A 370 -28.83 25.81 1.77
C PRO A 370 -28.41 27.26 1.99
N SER A 371 -27.98 27.93 0.92
CA SER A 371 -27.72 29.35 0.91
C SER A 371 -28.89 30.09 1.55
N PRO A 372 -28.65 31.17 2.33
CA PRO A 372 -29.73 32.01 2.81
C PRO A 372 -30.54 32.43 1.59
N LYS A 373 -31.83 32.10 1.58
CA LYS A 373 -32.74 32.71 0.62
C LYS A 373 -32.73 34.19 0.94
N ASP A 374 -32.20 34.99 0.02
CA ASP A 374 -32.43 36.43 0.03
C ASP A 374 -33.95 36.63 -0.06
N GLU A 375 -34.55 37.01 1.06
CA GLU A 375 -35.86 37.64 1.06
C GLU A 375 -35.67 39.07 0.56
N LEU A 376 -36.07 39.31 -0.69
CA LEU A 376 -36.57 40.60 -1.18
C LEU A 376 -37.47 40.39 -2.41
#